data_AF-I2JHB8-F1
#
_entry.id   AF-I2JHB8-F1
#
_cell.length_a   1.000
_cell.length_b   1.000
_cell.length_c   1.000
_cell.angle_alpha   90.00
_cell.angle_beta   90.00
_cell.angle_gamma   90.00
#
_symmetry.space_group_name_H-M   'P 1'
#
loop_
_entity.id
_entity.type
_entity.pdbx_description
1 polymer ?
#
loop_
_entity_poly.entity_id
_entity_poly.type
_entity_poly.pdbx_seq_one_letter_code
_entity_poly.pdbx_strand_id
1 'polypeptide(L)'
;MRPIKHGLVALNKINTGTSMHVHQFGFRQLKAATLGILLLSLLCWVPSAFAETNVRASVDRQQISSEETFTLSLVADSILFSGEPDVSALEKDFHIINRQQSSRTNIINGKVNSSRQWDYTLAPKREGTLTIPAIPMGKFQTRALTISVDKANRQTRGANGDSVYLESDITPRSAYVQAELQYTVKIFTSINFLDASLEAPEVENAVVEATGEQRYQTLVDGRYYQVIERRYSIYPQTSGELSIPALTLQARVEGYRPSMLDPGRLVVKRSQEHHLNIKPPPAEFKGAVWLPAKKLVLAESWSKDPNSIQIGDSITRTVNIQAKGLLGSQLPALPTYTLNKAKLYPDQAKIEQGDEQSEWSGVRSESVAIIPTEAGELVLPEVRIPWWNTTTNKPEVAVLPERRITVAPGMMDNVNSTPLSTSNSASNQTLSTNPADNTSAATSSPEQATTNALLWMVIAALSLSNIGFALAWLRNRNGTPSAKNNVRVKPENESEAAAFSKLKKCVQGNADASSLRGALVNWGQCYYQQALSLSQLGARAKELEHYCQALDAQLFAGRDAEIDAKALLDAVKKLRATKPHKNAASAPLAPLYPST
;
A
#
# COMPACT_ATOMS: atom_id res chain seq x y z
N MET A 1 6.30 -47.73 -114.99
CA MET A 1 6.68 -46.73 -116.01
C MET A 1 8.09 -46.25 -115.69
N ARG A 2 9.00 -46.40 -116.66
CA ARG A 2 10.32 -45.72 -116.77
C ARG A 2 10.18 -44.20 -116.62
N PRO A 3 11.25 -43.39 -116.49
CA PRO A 3 12.72 -43.67 -116.53
C PRO A 3 13.45 -43.11 -115.26
N ILE A 4 14.66 -43.46 -114.81
CA ILE A 4 16.01 -43.72 -115.36
C ILE A 4 16.55 -42.63 -116.29
N LYS A 5 17.45 -41.77 -115.79
CA LYS A 5 18.61 -41.39 -116.60
C LYS A 5 19.88 -41.24 -115.74
N HIS A 6 20.83 -42.09 -116.11
CA HIS A 6 22.20 -42.21 -115.64
C HIS A 6 23.06 -40.99 -116.01
N GLY A 7 24.08 -40.75 -115.19
CA GLY A 7 25.27 -39.97 -115.51
C GLY A 7 26.43 -40.38 -114.60
N LEU A 8 27.19 -41.38 -115.07
CA LEU A 8 28.44 -41.96 -114.52
C LEU A 8 29.60 -41.00 -114.93
N VAL A 9 30.58 -40.59 -114.12
CA VAL A 9 31.91 -41.19 -113.80
C VAL A 9 32.74 -40.03 -113.21
N ALA A 10 33.20 -40.05 -111.95
CA ALA A 10 34.55 -40.44 -111.48
C ALA A 10 35.70 -39.50 -111.95
N LEU A 11 36.76 -39.14 -111.21
CA LEU A 11 37.45 -39.69 -110.04
C LEU A 11 38.57 -38.68 -109.66
N ASN A 12 38.81 -38.37 -108.37
CA ASN A 12 40.18 -38.25 -107.82
C ASN A 12 40.22 -38.20 -106.26
N LYS A 13 40.45 -39.36 -105.64
CA LYS A 13 41.58 -39.74 -104.74
C LYS A 13 42.54 -38.58 -104.33
N ILE A 14 43.10 -38.39 -103.11
CA ILE A 14 43.54 -39.17 -101.92
C ILE A 14 43.74 -38.11 -100.80
N ASN A 15 43.48 -38.28 -99.49
CA ASN A 15 44.43 -38.82 -98.49
C ASN A 15 43.86 -38.84 -97.05
N THR A 16 44.52 -39.64 -96.21
CA THR A 16 44.15 -40.26 -94.92
C THR A 16 44.57 -39.51 -93.65
N GLY A 17 43.88 -39.79 -92.52
CA GLY A 17 44.32 -39.63 -91.10
C GLY A 17 43.93 -38.28 -90.47
N THR A 18 43.41 -38.12 -89.25
CA THR A 18 43.54 -38.89 -88.00
C THR A 18 42.43 -38.47 -86.99
N SER A 19 42.10 -39.38 -86.07
CA SER A 19 41.11 -39.39 -84.96
C SER A 19 40.97 -38.16 -84.04
N MET A 20 39.74 -37.85 -83.57
CA MET A 20 39.35 -37.79 -82.13
C MET A 20 37.88 -37.35 -81.90
N HIS A 21 37.18 -38.08 -81.00
CA HIS A 21 36.09 -37.69 -80.05
C HIS A 21 34.95 -36.73 -80.52
N VAL A 22 33.65 -36.99 -80.30
CA VAL A 22 32.93 -37.08 -79.00
C VAL A 22 31.53 -37.67 -79.23
N HIS A 23 31.12 -38.56 -78.32
CA HIS A 23 29.77 -39.15 -78.19
C HIS A 23 28.87 -38.30 -77.26
N GLN A 24 27.57 -38.28 -77.56
CA GLN A 24 26.43 -38.22 -76.62
C GLN A 24 26.27 -36.99 -75.69
N PHE A 25 25.50 -36.00 -76.14
CA PHE A 25 24.79 -35.05 -75.29
C PHE A 25 23.31 -35.02 -75.71
N GLY A 26 22.40 -35.54 -74.89
CA GLY A 26 20.96 -35.44 -75.20
C GLY A 26 19.98 -36.02 -74.18
N PHE A 27 20.33 -37.05 -73.42
CA PHE A 27 19.38 -37.73 -72.52
C PHE A 27 19.69 -37.62 -71.01
N ARG A 28 20.75 -36.90 -70.60
CA ARG A 28 21.12 -36.74 -69.17
C ARG A 28 20.53 -35.48 -68.50
N GLN A 29 20.06 -34.49 -69.27
CA GLN A 29 19.59 -33.21 -68.72
C GLN A 29 18.17 -33.27 -68.12
N LEU A 30 17.28 -34.13 -68.64
CA LEU A 30 15.90 -34.23 -68.10
C LEU A 30 15.81 -35.01 -66.77
N LYS A 31 16.69 -36.00 -66.56
CA LYS A 31 16.73 -36.77 -65.28
C LYS A 31 17.43 -36.00 -64.15
N ALA A 32 18.35 -35.09 -64.48
CA ALA A 32 19.02 -34.23 -63.50
C ALA A 32 18.09 -33.13 -62.96
N ALA A 33 17.22 -32.58 -63.81
CA ALA A 33 16.23 -31.57 -63.40
C ALA A 33 15.15 -32.16 -62.48
N THR A 34 14.65 -33.37 -62.75
CA THR A 34 13.67 -34.03 -61.88
C THR A 34 14.27 -34.49 -60.55
N LEU A 35 15.54 -34.93 -60.55
CA LEU A 35 16.23 -35.30 -59.31
C LEU A 35 16.54 -34.06 -58.44
N GLY A 36 16.88 -32.92 -59.07
CA GLY A 36 17.09 -31.65 -58.37
C GLY A 36 15.82 -31.11 -57.72
N ILE A 37 14.67 -31.20 -58.38
CA ILE A 37 13.37 -30.79 -57.82
C ILE A 37 12.93 -31.72 -56.68
N LEU A 38 13.19 -33.02 -56.80
CA LEU A 38 12.86 -34.00 -55.76
C LEU A 38 13.78 -33.81 -54.53
N LEU A 39 15.07 -33.49 -54.73
CA LEU A 39 16.01 -33.16 -53.66
C LEU A 39 15.67 -31.81 -52.99
N LEU A 40 15.21 -30.81 -53.74
CA LEU A 40 14.75 -29.52 -53.19
C LEU A 40 13.44 -29.67 -52.39
N SER A 41 12.52 -30.54 -52.85
CA SER A 41 11.29 -30.87 -52.12
C SER A 41 11.56 -31.66 -50.83
N LEU A 42 12.60 -32.52 -50.84
CA LEU A 42 13.03 -33.26 -49.65
C LEU A 42 13.77 -32.36 -48.65
N LEU A 43 14.46 -31.32 -49.13
CA LEU A 43 15.11 -30.30 -48.28
C LEU A 43 14.11 -29.31 -47.66
N CYS A 44 12.92 -29.15 -48.25
CA CYS A 44 11.80 -28.41 -47.66
C CYS A 44 11.00 -29.22 -46.62
N TRP A 45 11.38 -30.49 -46.39
CA TRP A 45 10.77 -31.36 -45.38
C TRP A 45 11.73 -31.64 -44.22
N VAL A 46 12.64 -30.71 -43.92
CA VAL A 46 13.26 -30.69 -42.59
C VAL A 46 12.18 -30.19 -41.64
N PRO A 47 11.64 -31.01 -40.71
CA PRO A 47 10.77 -30.47 -39.69
C PRO A 47 11.58 -29.41 -38.95
N SER A 48 11.13 -28.16 -39.05
CA SER A 48 11.56 -27.10 -38.17
C SER A 48 11.47 -27.68 -36.77
N ALA A 49 12.61 -27.85 -36.08
CA ALA A 49 12.59 -28.18 -34.67
C ALA A 49 11.93 -26.98 -33.97
N PHE A 50 10.61 -27.02 -33.85
CA PHE A 50 9.87 -26.10 -33.00
C PHE A 50 10.51 -26.26 -31.63
N ALA A 51 11.16 -25.22 -31.13
CA ALA A 51 11.67 -25.22 -29.78
C ALA A 51 10.49 -25.52 -28.87
N GLU A 52 10.46 -26.74 -28.32
CA GLU A 52 9.38 -27.17 -27.46
C GLU A 52 9.35 -26.24 -26.25
N THR A 53 8.24 -25.54 -26.07
CA THR A 53 8.08 -24.61 -24.96
C THR A 53 8.07 -25.43 -23.68
N ASN A 54 9.17 -25.37 -22.95
CA ASN A 54 9.32 -26.09 -21.69
C ASN A 54 8.94 -25.19 -20.55
N VAL A 55 8.11 -25.72 -19.66
CA VAL A 55 7.66 -25.02 -18.45
C VAL A 55 8.14 -25.80 -17.23
N ARG A 56 8.78 -25.10 -16.29
CA ARG A 56 9.41 -25.71 -15.10
C ARG A 56 8.99 -24.97 -13.84
N ALA A 57 8.94 -25.70 -12.73
CA ALA A 57 8.81 -25.14 -11.39
C ALA A 57 10.06 -25.48 -10.59
N SER A 58 10.53 -24.54 -9.76
CA SER A 58 11.60 -24.75 -8.79
C SER A 58 11.35 -23.93 -7.54
N VAL A 59 11.89 -24.40 -6.41
CA VAL A 59 11.85 -23.66 -5.14
C VAL A 59 13.27 -23.33 -4.70
N ASP A 60 13.44 -22.22 -3.99
CA ASP A 60 14.72 -21.83 -3.39
C ASP A 60 15.14 -22.79 -2.26
N ARG A 61 14.17 -23.34 -1.51
CA ARG A 61 14.36 -24.28 -0.40
C ARG A 61 13.28 -25.36 -0.39
N GLN A 62 13.66 -26.60 -0.10
CA GLN A 62 12.73 -27.75 0.00
C GLN A 62 12.36 -28.10 1.45
N GLN A 63 13.07 -27.54 2.43
CA GLN A 63 12.81 -27.72 3.85
C GLN A 63 12.78 -26.33 4.51
N ILE A 64 11.69 -26.03 5.20
CA ILE A 64 11.44 -24.72 5.82
C ILE A 64 10.72 -24.89 7.17
N SER A 65 10.81 -23.87 8.02
CA SER A 65 9.98 -23.78 9.22
C SER A 65 8.56 -23.29 8.89
N SER A 66 7.57 -23.64 9.71
CA SER A 66 6.19 -23.11 9.62
C SER A 66 6.08 -21.58 9.83
N GLU A 67 7.16 -20.93 10.29
CA GLU A 67 7.33 -19.48 10.45
C GLU A 67 8.35 -18.88 9.46
N GLU A 68 8.47 -19.44 8.26
CA GLU A 68 9.31 -18.92 7.18
C GLU A 68 8.56 -18.87 5.85
N THR A 69 9.07 -18.08 4.91
CA THR A 69 8.61 -18.06 3.52
C THR A 69 9.66 -18.66 2.60
N PHE A 70 9.20 -19.13 1.45
CA PHE A 70 10.04 -19.61 0.37
C PHE A 70 9.55 -19.06 -0.97
N THR A 71 10.41 -19.12 -1.99
CA THR A 71 10.09 -18.62 -3.32
C THR A 71 9.87 -19.80 -4.27
N LEU A 72 8.70 -19.84 -4.89
CA LEU A 72 8.39 -20.71 -6.03
C LEU A 72 8.62 -19.94 -7.33
N SER A 73 9.59 -20.38 -8.11
CA SER A 73 9.89 -19.86 -9.44
C SER A 73 9.30 -20.75 -10.52
N LEU A 74 8.44 -20.18 -11.35
CA LEU A 74 7.86 -20.83 -12.52
C LEU A 74 8.50 -20.22 -13.78
N VAL A 75 9.09 -21.04 -14.64
CA VAL A 75 9.84 -20.56 -15.82
C VAL A 75 9.28 -21.18 -17.09
N ALA A 76 9.01 -20.36 -18.10
CA ALA A 76 8.66 -20.77 -19.45
C ALA A 76 9.73 -20.32 -20.45
N ASP A 77 10.41 -21.28 -21.07
CA ASP A 77 11.53 -21.05 -22.00
C ASP A 77 11.04 -20.88 -23.44
N SER A 78 10.24 -19.83 -23.70
CA SER A 78 9.77 -19.53 -25.05
C SER A 78 9.35 -18.08 -25.23
N ILE A 79 9.70 -17.51 -26.39
CA ILE A 79 9.34 -16.15 -26.79
C ILE A 79 7.84 -15.97 -27.11
N LEU A 80 7.18 -17.06 -27.51
CA LEU A 80 5.76 -17.07 -27.89
C LEU A 80 4.83 -17.46 -26.74
N PHE A 81 5.38 -17.78 -25.56
CA PHE A 81 4.58 -18.23 -24.43
C PHE A 81 3.80 -17.06 -23.84
N SER A 82 2.47 -17.13 -23.88
CA SER A 82 1.55 -16.12 -23.32
C SER A 82 0.62 -16.68 -22.24
N GLY A 83 0.81 -17.92 -21.81
CA GLY A 83 0.00 -18.51 -20.73
C GLY A 83 0.37 -17.90 -19.38
N GLU A 84 -0.63 -17.60 -18.56
CA GLU A 84 -0.40 -17.22 -17.16
C GLU A 84 -0.49 -18.47 -16.27
N PRO A 85 0.26 -18.53 -15.16
CA PRO A 85 0.15 -19.65 -14.21
C PRO A 85 -1.16 -19.60 -13.42
N ASP A 86 -1.92 -20.68 -13.44
CA ASP A 86 -3.07 -20.88 -12.54
C ASP A 86 -2.59 -21.42 -11.19
N VAL A 87 -2.50 -20.51 -10.21
CA VAL A 87 -1.99 -20.79 -8.87
C VAL A 87 -3.09 -20.99 -7.82
N SER A 88 -4.37 -21.04 -8.22
CA SER A 88 -5.48 -21.16 -7.26
C SER A 88 -5.37 -22.42 -6.40
N ALA A 89 -4.80 -23.51 -6.94
CA ALA A 89 -4.57 -24.74 -6.19
C ALA A 89 -3.55 -24.59 -5.04
N LEU A 90 -2.65 -23.59 -5.09
CA LEU A 90 -1.67 -23.34 -4.02
C LEU A 90 -2.30 -22.73 -2.77
N GLU A 91 -3.40 -21.99 -2.92
CA GLU A 91 -4.04 -21.26 -1.82
C GLU A 91 -4.63 -22.20 -0.76
N LYS A 92 -4.80 -23.48 -1.08
CA LYS A 92 -5.22 -24.50 -0.11
C LYS A 92 -4.19 -24.67 1.02
N ASP A 93 -2.91 -24.73 0.66
CA ASP A 93 -1.82 -25.10 1.58
C ASP A 93 -0.85 -23.95 1.87
N PHE A 94 -0.91 -22.87 1.09
CA PHE A 94 -0.01 -21.74 1.17
C PHE A 94 -0.77 -20.40 1.13
N HIS A 95 -0.28 -19.40 1.86
CA HIS A 95 -0.61 -18.01 1.58
C HIS A 95 0.34 -17.49 0.49
N ILE A 96 -0.22 -16.94 -0.58
CA ILE A 96 0.56 -16.29 -1.64
C ILE A 96 0.77 -14.84 -1.23
N ILE A 97 1.95 -14.52 -0.73
CA ILE A 97 2.22 -13.19 -0.19
C ILE A 97 2.65 -12.20 -1.29
N ASN A 98 3.40 -12.68 -2.27
CA ASN A 98 3.86 -11.85 -3.37
C ASN A 98 3.78 -12.62 -4.70
N ARG A 99 3.55 -11.88 -5.79
CA ARG A 99 3.53 -12.38 -7.17
C ARG A 99 4.34 -11.41 -8.02
N GLN A 100 5.47 -11.87 -8.55
CA GLN A 100 6.32 -11.07 -9.43
C GLN A 100 6.50 -11.77 -10.77
N GLN A 101 6.39 -11.03 -11.87
CA GLN A 101 6.68 -11.54 -13.21
C GLN A 101 7.88 -10.81 -13.80
N SER A 102 8.77 -11.56 -14.43
CA SER A 102 9.89 -11.02 -15.19
C SER A 102 9.99 -11.69 -16.57
N SER A 103 10.57 -10.98 -17.54
CA SER A 103 10.85 -11.49 -18.87
C SER A 103 12.28 -11.14 -19.23
N ARG A 104 13.03 -12.13 -19.74
CA ARG A 104 14.42 -11.94 -20.18
C ARG A 104 14.55 -12.39 -21.63
N THR A 105 15.15 -11.54 -22.46
CA THR A 105 15.44 -11.85 -23.86
C THR A 105 16.94 -11.66 -24.10
N ASN A 106 17.63 -12.76 -24.41
CA ASN A 106 19.03 -12.75 -24.80
C ASN A 106 19.14 -13.07 -26.30
N ILE A 107 19.92 -12.28 -27.02
CA ILE A 107 20.20 -12.50 -28.44
C ILE A 107 21.67 -12.90 -28.55
N ILE A 108 21.93 -14.18 -28.88
CA ILE A 108 23.30 -14.71 -29.02
C ILE A 108 23.43 -15.24 -30.45
N ASN A 109 24.38 -14.70 -31.23
CA ASN A 109 24.66 -15.11 -32.62
C ASN A 109 23.39 -15.16 -33.51
N GLY A 110 22.48 -14.19 -33.37
CA GLY A 110 21.23 -14.14 -34.13
C GLY A 110 20.12 -15.10 -33.67
N LYS A 111 20.39 -15.98 -32.70
CA LYS A 111 19.36 -16.81 -32.05
C LYS A 111 18.79 -16.07 -30.85
N VAL A 112 17.49 -15.76 -30.91
CA VAL A 112 16.75 -15.14 -29.81
C VAL A 112 16.36 -16.23 -28.82
N ASN A 113 16.85 -16.14 -27.58
CA ASN A 113 16.42 -16.98 -26.47
C ASN A 113 15.65 -16.11 -25.47
N SER A 114 14.38 -16.41 -25.24
CA SER A 114 13.50 -15.64 -24.36
C SER A 114 12.89 -16.55 -23.30
N SER A 115 12.88 -16.10 -22.06
CA SER A 115 12.28 -16.80 -20.93
C SER A 115 11.36 -15.84 -20.16
N ARG A 116 10.19 -16.34 -19.76
CA ARG A 116 9.32 -15.67 -18.79
C ARG A 116 9.39 -16.40 -17.46
N GLN A 117 9.47 -15.65 -16.38
CA GLN A 117 9.56 -16.18 -15.03
C GLN A 117 8.53 -15.53 -14.12
N TRP A 118 7.83 -16.33 -13.34
CA TRP A 118 6.95 -15.89 -12.26
C TRP A 118 7.51 -16.36 -10.94
N ASP A 119 7.78 -15.43 -10.03
CA ASP A 119 8.24 -15.71 -8.68
C ASP A 119 7.10 -15.45 -7.69
N TYR A 120 6.72 -16.49 -6.96
CA TYR A 120 5.71 -16.44 -5.92
C TYR A 120 6.39 -16.60 -4.56
N THR A 121 6.18 -15.66 -3.65
CA THR A 121 6.57 -15.84 -2.24
C THR A 121 5.43 -16.52 -1.50
N LEU A 122 5.70 -17.70 -0.98
CA LEU A 122 4.71 -18.57 -0.34
C LEU A 122 5.02 -18.73 1.15
N ALA A 123 3.99 -18.65 1.99
CA ALA A 123 4.05 -18.98 3.41
C ALA A 123 3.17 -20.22 3.69
N PRO A 124 3.67 -21.27 4.35
CA PRO A 124 2.89 -22.46 4.64
C PRO A 124 1.74 -22.16 5.63
N LYS A 125 0.59 -22.81 5.39
CA LYS A 125 -0.59 -22.76 6.28
C LYS A 125 -0.56 -23.81 7.39
N ARG A 126 0.15 -24.93 7.16
CA ARG A 126 0.22 -26.07 8.08
C ARG A 126 1.58 -26.75 8.04
N GLU A 127 1.89 -27.50 9.09
CA GLU A 127 3.12 -28.28 9.24
C GLU A 127 3.04 -29.61 8.46
N GLY A 128 4.20 -30.23 8.25
CA GLY A 128 4.36 -31.51 7.58
C GLY A 128 4.73 -31.39 6.11
N THR A 129 4.58 -32.49 5.37
CA THR A 129 4.93 -32.55 3.95
C THR A 129 3.81 -31.96 3.09
N LEU A 130 4.07 -30.81 2.48
CA LEU A 130 3.14 -30.12 1.59
C LEU A 130 3.51 -30.35 0.13
N THR A 131 2.51 -30.52 -0.74
CA THR A 131 2.70 -30.69 -2.17
C THR A 131 2.31 -29.42 -2.92
N ILE A 132 3.22 -28.91 -3.73
CA ILE A 132 2.95 -27.91 -4.77
C ILE A 132 2.45 -28.70 -5.98
N PRO A 133 1.16 -28.61 -6.37
CA PRO A 133 0.61 -29.37 -7.48
C PRO A 133 1.26 -28.95 -8.81
N ALA A 134 1.04 -29.75 -9.85
CA ALA A 134 1.35 -29.34 -11.22
C ALA A 134 0.57 -28.05 -11.54
N ILE A 135 1.28 -26.98 -11.88
CA ILE A 135 0.69 -25.66 -12.13
C ILE A 135 0.39 -25.53 -13.62
N PRO A 136 -0.90 -25.36 -14.01
CA PRO A 136 -1.27 -25.10 -15.39
C PRO A 136 -0.73 -23.75 -15.86
N MET A 137 -0.22 -23.71 -17.07
CA MET A 137 0.42 -22.56 -17.70
C MET A 137 0.05 -22.55 -19.19
N GLY A 138 -1.16 -22.07 -19.48
CA GLY A 138 -1.80 -22.23 -20.79
C GLY A 138 -2.03 -23.71 -21.12
N LYS A 139 -1.46 -24.21 -22.22
CA LYS A 139 -1.53 -25.62 -22.62
C LYS A 139 -0.45 -26.52 -21.99
N PHE A 140 0.44 -25.95 -21.18
CA PHE A 140 1.53 -26.66 -20.52
C PHE A 140 1.25 -26.74 -19.03
N GLN A 141 1.96 -27.64 -18.33
CA GLN A 141 1.88 -27.75 -16.88
C GLN A 141 3.26 -28.04 -16.29
N THR A 142 3.52 -27.56 -15.07
CA THR A 142 4.75 -27.91 -14.35
C THR A 142 4.69 -29.32 -13.80
N ARG A 143 5.82 -29.78 -13.26
CA ARG A 143 5.84 -30.94 -12.37
C ARG A 143 5.45 -30.50 -10.96
N ALA A 144 4.80 -31.40 -10.23
CA ALA A 144 4.54 -31.21 -8.81
C ALA A 144 5.87 -31.24 -8.02
N LEU A 145 5.94 -30.44 -6.95
CA LEU A 145 7.08 -30.38 -6.05
C LEU A 145 6.60 -30.68 -4.62
N THR A 146 7.49 -31.15 -3.77
CA THR A 146 7.20 -31.44 -2.36
C THR A 146 8.08 -30.59 -1.46
N ILE A 147 7.50 -30.03 -0.40
CA ILE A 147 8.17 -29.21 0.61
C ILE A 147 7.96 -29.86 1.98
N SER A 148 9.01 -29.97 2.78
CA SER A 148 8.91 -30.35 4.19
C SER A 148 8.80 -29.09 5.05
N VAL A 149 7.69 -28.97 5.78
CA VAL A 149 7.46 -27.86 6.72
C VAL A 149 7.63 -28.39 8.14
N ASP A 150 8.75 -28.06 8.75
CA ASP A 150 9.04 -28.45 10.13
C ASP A 150 8.36 -27.48 11.11
N LYS A 151 8.07 -27.99 12.31
CA LYS A 151 7.58 -27.16 13.41
C LYS A 151 8.63 -26.09 13.73
N ALA A 152 8.19 -24.84 13.86
CA ALA A 152 9.05 -23.77 14.34
C ALA A 152 9.67 -24.17 15.69
N ASN A 153 11.00 -24.26 15.77
CA ASN A 153 11.68 -24.67 16.98
C ASN A 153 11.59 -23.56 18.04
N ARG A 154 10.61 -23.68 18.93
CA ARG A 154 10.30 -22.69 19.98
C ARG A 154 11.31 -22.66 21.13
N GLN A 155 12.12 -23.71 21.31
CA GLN A 155 13.07 -23.82 22.44
C GLN A 155 14.42 -23.14 22.18
N THR A 156 14.66 -22.65 20.95
CA THR A 156 15.92 -21.99 20.54
C THR A 156 15.66 -20.59 19.95
N ARG A 157 14.58 -19.91 20.33
CA ARG A 157 14.41 -18.47 20.04
C ARG A 157 15.48 -17.71 20.85
N GLY A 158 16.38 -17.01 20.16
CA GLY A 158 17.60 -16.42 20.73
C GLY A 158 18.86 -17.25 20.48
N ALA A 159 18.84 -18.54 20.85
CA ALA A 159 20.00 -19.43 20.74
C ALA A 159 20.44 -19.77 19.29
N ASN A 160 19.52 -19.82 18.33
CA ASN A 160 19.84 -20.13 16.92
C ASN A 160 20.10 -18.89 16.04
N GLY A 161 20.14 -17.69 16.63
CA GLY A 161 20.48 -16.48 15.88
C GLY A 161 19.38 -15.97 14.93
N ASP A 162 18.11 -16.30 15.17
CA ASP A 162 16.96 -15.71 14.47
C ASP A 162 16.96 -14.18 14.61
N SER A 163 17.09 -13.47 13.50
CA SER A 163 17.14 -12.00 13.51
C SER A 163 15.80 -11.34 13.78
N VAL A 164 14.69 -12.07 13.67
CA VAL A 164 13.31 -11.56 13.85
C VAL A 164 12.44 -12.64 14.46
N TYR A 165 11.73 -12.36 15.55
CA TYR A 165 10.73 -13.28 16.12
C TYR A 165 9.66 -12.52 16.95
N LEU A 166 8.56 -13.21 17.25
CA LEU A 166 7.46 -12.68 18.06
C LEU A 166 7.29 -13.49 19.35
N GLU A 167 6.99 -12.76 20.42
CA GLU A 167 6.48 -13.32 21.66
C GLU A 167 5.14 -12.68 21.98
N SER A 168 4.20 -13.47 22.50
CA SER A 168 2.93 -12.96 22.98
C SER A 168 2.61 -13.56 24.35
N ASP A 169 2.04 -12.73 25.22
CA ASP A 169 1.57 -13.14 26.54
C ASP A 169 0.19 -12.55 26.81
N ILE A 170 -0.58 -13.23 27.65
CA ILE A 170 -1.87 -12.76 28.14
C ILE A 170 -1.95 -12.87 29.64
N THR A 171 -2.41 -11.80 30.28
CA THR A 171 -2.56 -11.71 31.73
C THR A 171 -3.88 -11.03 32.11
N PRO A 172 -4.68 -11.59 33.02
CA PRO A 172 -4.50 -12.89 33.68
C PRO A 172 -4.79 -14.07 32.74
N ARG A 173 -4.36 -15.28 33.12
CA ARG A 173 -4.62 -16.54 32.37
C ARG A 173 -6.05 -17.09 32.53
N SER A 174 -6.87 -16.47 33.36
CA SER A 174 -8.30 -16.73 33.50
C SER A 174 -8.97 -15.45 34.00
N ALA A 175 -10.12 -15.13 33.43
CA ALA A 175 -10.90 -13.94 33.78
C ALA A 175 -12.40 -14.27 33.80
N TYR A 176 -13.18 -13.34 34.34
CA TYR A 176 -14.63 -13.38 34.18
C TYR A 176 -15.04 -12.74 32.85
N VAL A 177 -16.24 -13.09 32.37
CA VAL A 177 -16.85 -12.38 31.24
C VAL A 177 -16.86 -10.88 31.51
N GLN A 178 -16.60 -10.08 30.48
CA GLN A 178 -16.51 -8.62 30.48
C GLN A 178 -15.35 -8.02 31.30
N ALA A 179 -14.52 -8.84 31.95
CA ALA A 179 -13.31 -8.37 32.63
C ALA A 179 -12.16 -8.16 31.62
N GLU A 180 -11.29 -7.20 31.91
CA GLU A 180 -10.09 -6.94 31.10
C GLU A 180 -9.08 -8.09 31.14
N LEU A 181 -8.67 -8.54 29.96
CA LEU A 181 -7.47 -9.31 29.71
C LEU A 181 -6.43 -8.43 29.01
N GLN A 182 -5.20 -8.39 29.52
CA GLN A 182 -4.10 -7.64 28.90
C GLN A 182 -3.31 -8.59 28.00
N TYR A 183 -3.32 -8.30 26.71
CA TYR A 183 -2.57 -9.03 25.70
C TYR A 183 -1.38 -8.20 25.22
N THR A 184 -0.18 -8.75 25.39
CA THR A 184 1.08 -8.07 25.04
C THR A 184 1.78 -8.86 23.95
N VAL A 185 2.20 -8.16 22.89
CA VAL A 185 2.96 -8.75 21.78
C VAL A 185 4.26 -8.00 21.62
N LYS A 186 5.37 -8.74 21.66
CA LYS A 186 6.72 -8.21 21.51
C LYS A 186 7.31 -8.70 20.20
N ILE A 187 7.71 -7.77 19.34
CA ILE A 187 8.46 -8.03 18.12
C ILE A 187 9.93 -7.79 18.45
N PHE A 188 10.73 -8.85 18.42
CA PHE A 188 12.18 -8.75 18.57
C PHE A 188 12.82 -8.72 17.19
N THR A 189 13.66 -7.72 16.92
CA THR A 189 14.46 -7.65 15.70
C THR A 189 15.90 -7.21 15.95
N SER A 190 16.86 -7.92 15.38
CA SER A 190 18.30 -7.56 15.38
C SER A 190 18.75 -6.98 14.04
N ILE A 191 17.81 -6.73 13.12
CA ILE A 191 18.02 -6.15 11.79
C ILE A 191 16.96 -5.08 11.51
N ASN A 192 17.26 -4.18 10.59
CA ASN A 192 16.29 -3.15 10.20
C ASN A 192 15.21 -3.72 9.29
N PHE A 193 13.97 -3.31 9.52
CA PHE A 193 12.89 -3.51 8.56
C PHE A 193 12.91 -2.39 7.53
N LEU A 194 12.80 -2.76 6.25
CA LEU A 194 12.45 -1.84 5.18
C LEU A 194 10.96 -1.48 5.24
N ASP A 195 10.15 -2.48 5.61
CA ASP A 195 8.71 -2.37 5.79
C ASP A 195 8.25 -3.46 6.77
N ALA A 196 7.24 -3.20 7.60
CA ALA A 196 6.70 -4.18 8.53
C ALA A 196 5.24 -3.87 8.89
N SER A 197 4.40 -4.89 8.81
CA SER A 197 3.00 -4.84 9.22
C SER A 197 2.68 -5.96 10.21
N LEU A 198 1.98 -5.59 11.27
CA LEU A 198 1.37 -6.48 12.24
C LEU A 198 0.01 -5.89 12.57
N GLU A 199 -1.05 -6.62 12.25
CA GLU A 199 -2.42 -6.20 12.51
C GLU A 199 -2.81 -6.46 13.99
N ALA A 200 -3.81 -5.72 14.48
CA ALA A 200 -4.37 -5.95 15.80
C ALA A 200 -5.08 -7.31 15.84
N PRO A 201 -5.16 -7.98 17.01
CA PRO A 201 -5.84 -9.26 17.11
C PRO A 201 -7.35 -9.10 16.90
N GLU A 202 -7.88 -9.86 15.95
CA GLU A 202 -9.32 -10.07 15.82
C GLU A 202 -9.72 -11.25 16.69
N VAL A 203 -10.51 -10.99 17.73
CA VAL A 203 -10.93 -12.00 18.70
C VAL A 203 -12.44 -12.12 18.66
N GLU A 204 -12.93 -13.30 18.31
CA GLU A 204 -14.37 -13.55 18.25
C GLU A 204 -15.00 -13.41 19.65
N ASN A 205 -16.20 -12.83 19.72
CA ASN A 205 -16.92 -12.59 20.98
C ASN A 205 -16.13 -11.77 22.01
N ALA A 206 -15.22 -10.91 21.57
CA ALA A 206 -14.52 -9.97 22.45
C ALA A 206 -14.39 -8.59 21.80
N VAL A 207 -14.32 -7.57 22.64
CA VAL A 207 -13.94 -6.21 22.22
C VAL A 207 -12.44 -6.06 22.46
N VAL A 208 -11.71 -5.54 21.48
CA VAL A 208 -10.26 -5.38 21.53
C VAL A 208 -9.92 -3.91 21.37
N GLU A 209 -9.22 -3.35 22.35
CA GLU A 209 -8.74 -1.96 22.33
C GLU A 209 -7.22 -1.93 22.37
N ALA A 210 -6.59 -1.12 21.51
CA ALA A 210 -5.16 -0.89 21.58
C ALA A 210 -4.86 0.05 22.77
N THR A 211 -4.04 -0.41 23.71
CA THR A 211 -3.69 0.38 24.90
C THR A 211 -2.32 1.03 24.81
N GLY A 212 -1.48 0.57 23.87
CA GLY A 212 -0.42 1.39 23.29
C GLY A 212 0.80 0.62 22.81
N GLU A 213 1.91 1.34 22.61
CA GLU A 213 3.13 0.83 21.97
C GLU A 213 4.37 1.43 22.62
N GLN A 214 5.36 0.57 22.91
CA GLN A 214 6.66 0.98 23.43
C GLN A 214 7.79 0.37 22.60
N ARG A 215 8.86 1.14 22.40
CA ARG A 215 10.06 0.69 21.69
C ARG A 215 11.28 0.83 22.59
N TYR A 216 12.07 -0.23 22.69
CA TYR A 216 13.29 -0.26 23.49
C TYR A 216 14.31 -1.25 22.92
N GLN A 217 15.53 -1.23 23.44
CA GLN A 217 16.54 -2.23 23.12
C GLN A 217 16.77 -3.13 24.32
N THR A 218 17.01 -4.42 24.06
CA THR A 218 17.36 -5.39 25.10
C THR A 218 18.39 -6.38 24.60
N LEU A 219 19.16 -6.95 25.53
CA LEU A 219 20.14 -7.99 25.27
C LEU A 219 19.50 -9.35 25.56
N VAL A 220 19.37 -10.20 24.54
CA VAL A 220 18.87 -11.58 24.67
C VAL A 220 19.96 -12.51 24.17
N ASP A 221 20.38 -13.46 25.00
CA ASP A 221 21.43 -14.45 24.67
C ASP A 221 22.71 -13.84 24.06
N GLY A 222 23.14 -12.69 24.58
CA GLY A 222 24.35 -12.00 24.11
C GLY A 222 24.20 -11.22 22.79
N ARG A 223 22.97 -11.08 22.26
CA ARG A 223 22.66 -10.27 21.07
C ARG A 223 21.68 -9.14 21.40
N TYR A 224 21.95 -7.95 20.89
CA TYR A 224 21.03 -6.82 21.01
C TYR A 224 19.86 -6.94 20.04
N TYR A 225 18.66 -6.77 20.56
CA TYR A 225 17.41 -6.67 19.80
C TYR A 225 16.79 -5.31 20.05
N GLN A 226 16.24 -4.70 18.99
CA GLN A 226 15.17 -3.73 19.11
C GLN A 226 13.87 -4.49 19.37
N VAL A 227 13.12 -4.03 20.37
CA VAL A 227 11.84 -4.59 20.77
C VAL A 227 10.76 -3.56 20.51
N ILE A 228 9.74 -3.96 19.77
CA ILE A 228 8.49 -3.20 19.64
C ILE A 228 7.44 -3.99 20.42
N GLU A 229 7.00 -3.43 21.55
CA GLU A 229 5.99 -3.99 22.43
C GLU A 229 4.66 -3.31 22.20
N ARG A 230 3.64 -4.06 21.77
CA ARG A 230 2.27 -3.58 21.62
C ARG A 230 1.38 -4.21 22.67
N ARG A 231 0.50 -3.39 23.23
CA ARG A 231 -0.43 -3.79 24.29
C ARG A 231 -1.87 -3.57 23.84
N TYR A 232 -2.70 -4.55 24.17
CA TYR A 232 -4.13 -4.57 23.89
C TYR A 232 -4.91 -4.97 25.14
N SER A 233 -6.07 -4.35 25.34
CA SER A 233 -7.06 -4.79 26.33
C SER A 233 -8.17 -5.53 25.61
N ILE A 234 -8.42 -6.77 26.00
CA ILE A 234 -9.42 -7.67 25.42
C ILE A 234 -10.53 -7.87 26.46
N TYR A 235 -11.77 -7.62 26.07
CA TYR A 235 -12.96 -7.72 26.92
C TYR A 235 -13.90 -8.80 26.36
N PRO A 236 -13.87 -10.03 26.91
CA PRO A 236 -14.73 -11.12 26.44
C PRO A 236 -16.20 -10.80 26.68
N GLN A 237 -17.07 -11.07 25.71
CA GLN A 237 -18.51 -10.78 25.77
C GLN A 237 -19.34 -12.01 26.16
N THR A 238 -18.75 -13.20 26.11
CA THR A 238 -19.39 -14.48 26.47
C THR A 238 -18.51 -15.28 27.44
N SER A 239 -19.15 -16.15 28.23
CA SER A 239 -18.45 -17.12 29.08
C SER A 239 -18.17 -18.40 28.30
N GLY A 240 -17.11 -19.13 28.67
CA GLY A 240 -16.65 -20.32 27.97
C GLY A 240 -15.24 -20.17 27.40
N GLU A 241 -14.94 -20.94 26.37
CA GLU A 241 -13.63 -20.91 25.72
C GLU A 241 -13.49 -19.65 24.85
N LEU A 242 -12.39 -18.92 25.05
CA LEU A 242 -11.97 -17.79 24.23
C LEU A 242 -10.66 -18.17 23.54
N SER A 243 -10.68 -18.19 22.21
CA SER A 243 -9.46 -18.34 21.40
C SER A 243 -9.01 -16.97 20.90
N ILE A 244 -7.74 -16.65 21.14
CA ILE A 244 -7.06 -15.47 20.61
C ILE A 244 -6.08 -15.98 19.56
N PRO A 245 -6.32 -15.69 18.26
CA PRO A 245 -5.53 -16.25 17.18
C PRO A 245 -4.09 -15.73 17.23
N ALA A 246 -3.17 -16.55 16.69
CA ALA A 246 -1.80 -16.12 16.46
C ALA A 246 -1.76 -14.92 15.51
N LEU A 247 -1.05 -13.86 15.89
CA LEU A 247 -0.79 -12.72 15.02
C LEU A 247 0.29 -13.06 14.00
N THR A 248 0.17 -12.50 12.80
CA THR A 248 1.17 -12.67 11.74
C THR A 248 1.87 -11.35 11.46
N LEU A 249 3.17 -11.28 11.78
CA LEU A 249 4.07 -10.22 11.31
C LEU A 249 4.48 -10.53 9.88
N GLN A 250 4.31 -9.55 9.00
CA GLN A 250 4.89 -9.55 7.66
C GLN A 250 5.90 -8.41 7.59
N ALA A 251 7.18 -8.74 7.45
CA ALA A 251 8.26 -7.76 7.44
C ALA A 251 9.16 -7.95 6.21
N ARG A 252 9.59 -6.87 5.60
CA ARG A 252 10.58 -6.84 4.53
C ARG A 252 11.91 -6.40 5.13
N VAL A 253 12.94 -7.21 4.95
CA VAL A 253 14.31 -6.94 5.43
C VAL A 253 15.26 -6.81 4.26
N GLU A 254 16.42 -6.18 4.49
CA GLU A 254 17.49 -6.14 3.48
C GLU A 254 17.90 -7.56 3.06
N GLY A 255 18.12 -7.77 1.76
CA GLY A 255 18.63 -9.04 1.24
C GLY A 255 20.11 -9.25 1.58
N TYR A 256 20.60 -10.47 1.38
CA TYR A 256 22.00 -10.84 1.68
C TYR A 256 23.04 -10.10 0.83
N ARG A 257 22.64 -9.45 -0.26
CA ARG A 257 23.52 -8.66 -1.14
C ARG A 257 22.90 -7.28 -1.39
N PRO A 258 23.47 -6.21 -0.83
CA PRO A 258 22.96 -4.87 -1.06
C PRO A 258 23.04 -4.52 -2.54
N SER A 259 21.89 -4.31 -3.18
CA SER A 259 21.76 -3.78 -4.54
C SER A 259 20.73 -2.66 -4.51
N MET A 260 20.95 -1.57 -5.24
CA MET A 260 19.98 -0.46 -5.36
C MET A 260 18.62 -0.89 -5.95
N LEU A 261 18.54 -2.10 -6.51
CA LEU A 261 17.32 -2.70 -7.09
C LEU A 261 16.83 -3.92 -6.30
N ASP A 262 17.36 -4.19 -5.10
CA ASP A 262 16.88 -5.29 -4.27
C ASP A 262 15.53 -4.91 -3.61
N PRO A 263 14.41 -5.59 -3.94
CA PRO A 263 13.14 -5.34 -3.29
C PRO A 263 13.09 -5.85 -1.83
N GLY A 264 14.20 -6.39 -1.31
CA GLY A 264 14.30 -6.96 0.02
C GLY A 264 13.68 -8.36 0.11
N ARG A 265 13.97 -9.06 1.21
CA ARG A 265 13.39 -10.38 1.51
C ARG A 265 12.20 -10.22 2.43
N LEU A 266 11.09 -10.88 2.10
CA LEU A 266 9.95 -10.98 3.00
C LEU A 266 10.20 -12.05 4.07
N VAL A 267 9.98 -11.69 5.31
CA VAL A 267 10.00 -12.52 6.52
C VAL A 267 8.60 -12.51 7.11
N VAL A 268 8.05 -13.70 7.35
CA VAL A 268 6.75 -13.86 7.99
C VAL A 268 6.95 -14.58 9.31
N LYS A 269 6.52 -13.98 10.43
CA LYS A 269 6.66 -14.58 11.77
C LYS A 269 5.31 -14.56 12.46
N ARG A 270 5.04 -15.57 13.30
CA ARG A 270 3.76 -15.71 14.00
C ARG A 270 3.94 -15.68 15.51
N SER A 271 3.00 -15.04 16.21
CA SER A 271 2.91 -15.13 17.67
C SER A 271 2.29 -16.47 18.10
N GLN A 272 2.18 -16.69 19.41
CA GLN A 272 1.44 -17.84 19.93
C GLN A 272 -0.06 -17.54 19.93
N GLU A 273 -0.85 -18.55 19.59
CA GLU A 273 -2.29 -18.59 19.86
C GLU A 273 -2.51 -18.83 21.36
N HIS A 274 -3.53 -18.18 21.93
CA HIS A 274 -3.88 -18.35 23.34
C HIS A 274 -5.31 -18.83 23.48
N HIS A 275 -5.51 -19.85 24.32
CA HIS A 275 -6.83 -20.40 24.67
C HIS A 275 -7.07 -20.15 26.14
N LEU A 276 -8.19 -19.50 26.48
CA LEU A 276 -8.55 -19.14 27.85
C LEU A 276 -9.96 -19.60 28.18
N ASN A 277 -10.18 -19.98 29.44
CA ASN A 277 -11.52 -20.22 29.96
C ASN A 277 -12.04 -18.98 30.69
N ILE A 278 -13.13 -18.42 30.16
CA ILE A 278 -13.82 -17.24 30.66
C ILE A 278 -14.96 -17.67 31.58
N LYS A 279 -14.89 -17.22 32.83
CA LYS A 279 -15.86 -17.60 33.88
C LYS A 279 -17.14 -16.77 33.78
N PRO A 280 -18.31 -17.36 34.05
CA PRO A 280 -19.55 -16.59 34.22
C PRO A 280 -19.51 -15.75 35.50
N PRO A 281 -20.38 -14.72 35.62
CA PRO A 281 -20.54 -13.97 36.86
C PRO A 281 -20.80 -14.92 38.05
N PRO A 282 -20.11 -14.75 39.19
CA PRO A 282 -20.34 -15.56 40.38
C PRO A 282 -21.78 -15.44 40.88
N ALA A 283 -22.37 -16.58 41.27
CA ALA A 283 -23.77 -16.62 41.73
C ALA A 283 -24.04 -15.78 43.00
N GLU A 284 -22.99 -15.47 43.76
CA GLU A 284 -23.04 -14.61 44.95
C GLU A 284 -23.16 -13.11 44.63
N PHE A 285 -22.83 -12.69 43.40
CA PHE A 285 -23.03 -11.30 42.99
C PHE A 285 -24.53 -11.02 42.78
N LYS A 286 -25.08 -10.05 43.53
CA LYS A 286 -26.50 -9.68 43.50
C LYS A 286 -26.77 -8.30 42.87
N GLY A 287 -25.75 -7.66 42.28
CA GLY A 287 -25.94 -6.38 41.58
C GLY A 287 -26.75 -6.54 40.30
N ALA A 288 -27.53 -5.53 39.94
CA ALA A 288 -28.34 -5.52 38.72
C ALA A 288 -27.48 -5.49 37.44
N VAL A 289 -26.30 -4.88 37.52
CA VAL A 289 -25.34 -4.78 36.41
C VAL A 289 -24.05 -5.46 36.83
N TRP A 290 -23.54 -6.37 35.99
CA TRP A 290 -22.27 -7.04 36.20
C TRP A 290 -21.10 -6.10 35.87
N LEU A 291 -20.25 -5.82 36.86
CA LEU A 291 -19.13 -4.88 36.73
C LEU A 291 -17.84 -5.49 37.30
N PRO A 292 -17.11 -6.28 36.50
CA PRO A 292 -15.86 -6.90 36.94
C PRO A 292 -14.68 -5.93 36.79
N ALA A 293 -14.42 -5.13 37.83
CA ALA A 293 -13.34 -4.15 37.83
C ALA A 293 -12.21 -4.56 38.78
N LYS A 294 -11.01 -4.01 38.57
CA LYS A 294 -9.91 -4.06 39.56
C LYS A 294 -10.12 -3.04 40.68
N LYS A 295 -10.77 -1.91 40.37
CA LYS A 295 -11.11 -0.81 41.28
C LYS A 295 -12.26 0.00 40.68
N LEU A 296 -13.23 0.41 41.50
CA LEU A 296 -14.31 1.32 41.09
C LEU A 296 -14.49 2.42 42.13
N VAL A 297 -14.52 3.68 41.68
CA VAL A 297 -14.63 4.87 42.53
C VAL A 297 -15.71 5.79 42.00
N LEU A 298 -16.46 6.39 42.93
CA LEU A 298 -17.38 7.48 42.66
C LEU A 298 -16.76 8.77 43.20
N ALA A 299 -16.66 9.78 42.35
CA ALA A 299 -16.21 11.11 42.73
C ALA A 299 -17.24 12.14 42.30
N GLU A 300 -17.33 13.24 43.05
CA GLU A 300 -18.19 14.37 42.67
C GLU A 300 -17.40 15.68 42.65
N SER A 301 -17.84 16.58 41.78
CA SER A 301 -17.33 17.95 41.68
C SER A 301 -18.48 18.91 41.43
N TRP A 302 -18.27 20.17 41.81
CA TRP A 302 -19.30 21.21 41.75
C TRP A 302 -18.77 22.42 41.01
N SER A 303 -19.65 23.11 40.26
CA SER A 303 -19.26 24.33 39.54
C SER A 303 -18.98 25.53 40.44
N LYS A 304 -19.52 25.50 41.68
CA LYS A 304 -19.34 26.51 42.74
C LYS A 304 -19.40 25.81 44.10
N ASP A 305 -19.12 26.52 45.19
CA ASP A 305 -19.30 25.96 46.54
C ASP A 305 -20.78 25.62 46.77
N PRO A 306 -21.14 24.34 47.01
CA PRO A 306 -22.52 23.96 47.26
C PRO A 306 -23.12 24.62 48.51
N ASN A 307 -22.32 25.02 49.50
CA ASN A 307 -22.84 25.58 50.76
C ASN A 307 -23.18 27.07 50.69
N SER A 308 -22.94 27.74 49.55
CA SER A 308 -23.16 29.17 49.38
C SER A 308 -24.29 29.53 48.42
N ILE A 309 -25.17 28.59 48.08
CA ILE A 309 -26.21 28.77 47.05
C ILE A 309 -27.48 29.44 47.60
N GLN A 310 -28.10 30.28 46.79
CA GLN A 310 -29.38 30.94 47.07
C GLN A 310 -30.51 30.42 46.17
N ILE A 311 -31.76 30.78 46.49
CA ILE A 311 -32.90 30.52 45.62
C ILE A 311 -32.65 31.15 44.24
N GLY A 312 -32.87 30.38 43.17
CA GLY A 312 -32.70 30.81 41.79
C GLY A 312 -31.28 30.67 41.22
N ASP A 313 -30.28 30.39 42.07
CA ASP A 313 -28.93 30.10 41.58
C ASP A 313 -28.89 28.79 40.80
N SER A 314 -28.06 28.74 39.75
CA SER A 314 -27.73 27.51 39.04
C SER A 314 -26.39 26.98 39.52
N ILE A 315 -26.39 25.77 40.07
CA ILE A 315 -25.18 25.02 40.42
C ILE A 315 -25.17 23.68 39.67
N THR A 316 -24.02 23.31 39.12
CA THR A 316 -23.87 22.05 38.38
C THR A 316 -23.10 21.06 39.24
N ARG A 317 -23.69 19.90 39.48
CA ARG A 317 -23.03 18.74 40.09
C ARG A 317 -22.58 17.81 38.97
N THR A 318 -21.32 17.42 38.98
CA THR A 318 -20.79 16.38 38.09
C THR A 318 -20.38 15.20 38.95
N VAL A 319 -20.91 14.02 38.63
CA VAL A 319 -20.55 12.75 39.28
C VAL A 319 -19.83 11.88 38.26
N ASN A 320 -18.63 11.43 38.64
CA ASN A 320 -17.76 10.60 37.82
C ASN A 320 -17.73 9.18 38.38
N ILE A 321 -18.07 8.21 37.54
CA ILE A 321 -17.80 6.79 37.77
C ILE A 321 -16.47 6.49 37.11
N GLN A 322 -15.47 6.10 37.90
CA GLN A 322 -14.13 5.76 37.43
C GLN A 322 -13.86 4.29 37.73
N ALA A 323 -13.49 3.52 36.71
CA ALA A 323 -13.18 2.11 36.86
C ALA A 323 -11.85 1.75 36.23
N LYS A 324 -11.08 0.90 36.93
CA LYS A 324 -9.86 0.28 36.44
C LYS A 324 -10.18 -1.14 35.97
N GLY A 325 -9.82 -1.47 34.73
CA GLY A 325 -10.11 -2.76 34.10
C GLY A 325 -11.50 -2.87 33.45
N LEU A 326 -12.20 -1.76 33.24
CA LEU A 326 -13.46 -1.68 32.49
C LEU A 326 -13.40 -0.55 31.46
N LEU A 327 -14.13 -0.72 30.36
CA LEU A 327 -14.40 0.34 29.39
C LEU A 327 -15.39 1.36 29.95
N GLY A 328 -15.27 2.63 29.55
CA GLY A 328 -16.27 3.64 29.91
C GLY A 328 -17.69 3.27 29.48
N SER A 329 -17.85 2.57 28.37
CA SER A 329 -19.13 2.08 27.83
C SER A 329 -19.75 0.95 28.65
N GLN A 330 -18.97 0.25 29.48
CA GLN A 330 -19.48 -0.77 30.41
C GLN A 330 -20.05 -0.15 31.69
N LEU A 331 -19.77 1.12 31.96
CA LEU A 331 -20.23 1.79 33.19
C LEU A 331 -21.72 2.15 33.11
N PRO A 332 -22.51 1.85 34.16
CA PRO A 332 -23.94 2.07 34.14
C PRO A 332 -24.26 3.56 34.25
N ALA A 333 -25.46 3.94 33.80
CA ALA A 333 -26.00 5.26 34.11
C ALA A 333 -26.23 5.42 35.62
N LEU A 334 -26.11 6.65 36.14
CA LEU A 334 -26.41 6.89 37.55
C LEU A 334 -27.92 6.80 37.81
N PRO A 335 -28.33 6.37 39.02
CA PRO A 335 -29.74 6.39 39.42
C PRO A 335 -30.31 7.81 39.32
N THR A 336 -31.45 7.96 38.66
CA THR A 336 -32.17 9.24 38.60
C THR A 336 -32.88 9.51 39.93
N TYR A 337 -32.90 10.76 40.36
CA TYR A 337 -33.59 11.22 41.56
C TYR A 337 -34.32 12.53 41.29
N THR A 338 -35.26 12.88 42.18
CA THR A 338 -36.02 14.14 42.15
C THR A 338 -35.83 14.89 43.46
N LEU A 339 -35.78 16.21 43.41
CA LEU A 339 -35.67 17.06 44.59
C LEU A 339 -36.90 17.95 44.70
N ASN A 340 -37.60 17.92 45.84
CA ASN A 340 -38.86 18.67 46.01
C ASN A 340 -38.66 20.19 45.92
N LYS A 341 -37.48 20.69 46.36
CA LYS A 341 -37.15 22.12 46.46
C LYS A 341 -36.19 22.60 45.37
N ALA A 342 -35.99 21.83 44.30
CA ALA A 342 -35.11 22.21 43.21
C ALA A 342 -35.54 21.60 41.88
N LYS A 343 -35.32 22.33 40.79
CA LYS A 343 -35.43 21.79 39.44
C LYS A 343 -34.10 21.18 39.01
N LEU A 344 -34.16 20.02 38.37
CA LEU A 344 -32.99 19.28 37.89
C LEU A 344 -32.99 19.28 36.36
N TYR A 345 -31.85 19.62 35.78
CA TYR A 345 -31.61 19.58 34.35
C TYR A 345 -30.37 18.72 34.08
N PRO A 346 -30.56 17.42 33.77
CA PRO A 346 -29.45 16.53 33.47
C PRO A 346 -28.86 16.83 32.09
N ASP A 347 -27.54 16.78 31.98
CA ASP A 347 -26.79 16.86 30.72
C ASP A 347 -26.56 15.46 30.13
N GLN A 348 -26.05 15.42 28.90
CA GLN A 348 -25.60 14.18 28.28
C GLN A 348 -24.37 13.62 29.00
N ALA A 349 -24.38 12.31 29.24
CA ALA A 349 -23.23 11.62 29.83
C ALA A 349 -22.02 11.69 28.91
N LYS A 350 -20.85 11.96 29.49
CA LYS A 350 -19.56 11.85 28.80
C LYS A 350 -18.93 10.51 29.13
N ILE A 351 -18.53 9.77 28.09
CA ILE A 351 -17.88 8.47 28.23
C ILE A 351 -16.47 8.60 27.65
N GLU A 352 -15.49 8.27 28.47
CA GLU A 352 -14.07 8.38 28.13
C GLU A 352 -13.38 7.05 28.41
N GLN A 353 -12.39 6.75 27.58
CA GLN A 353 -11.46 5.65 27.77
C GLN A 353 -10.11 6.27 28.12
N GLY A 354 -9.50 5.81 29.21
CA GLY A 354 -8.17 6.28 29.59
C GLY A 354 -7.11 5.81 28.60
N ASP A 355 -6.08 6.64 28.44
CA ASP A 355 -4.92 6.33 27.63
C ASP A 355 -3.85 5.57 28.43
N GLU A 356 -2.71 5.33 27.79
CA GLU A 356 -1.58 4.59 28.36
C GLU A 356 -0.97 5.24 29.63
N GLN A 357 -1.23 6.54 29.85
CA GLN A 357 -0.75 7.31 31.00
C GLN A 357 -1.79 7.41 32.12
N SER A 358 -3.06 7.13 31.80
CA SER A 358 -4.17 7.12 32.75
C SER A 358 -4.12 5.89 33.66
N GLU A 359 -4.31 6.12 34.96
CA GLU A 359 -4.50 5.02 35.91
C GLU A 359 -5.88 4.32 35.74
N TRP A 360 -6.84 5.02 35.12
CA TRP A 360 -8.22 4.60 34.90
C TRP A 360 -8.41 4.13 33.48
N SER A 361 -9.03 2.97 33.28
CA SER A 361 -9.35 2.49 31.93
C SER A 361 -10.66 3.09 31.43
N GLY A 362 -11.68 3.25 32.29
CA GLY A 362 -12.99 3.73 31.89
C GLY A 362 -13.52 4.81 32.82
N VAL A 363 -14.06 5.87 32.24
CA VAL A 363 -14.69 6.97 32.97
C VAL A 363 -16.05 7.29 32.34
N ARG A 364 -17.06 7.42 33.19
CA ARG A 364 -18.38 7.94 32.82
C ARG A 364 -18.72 9.11 33.73
N SER A 365 -18.97 10.27 33.13
CA SER A 365 -19.25 11.52 33.83
C SER A 365 -20.66 11.97 33.51
N GLU A 366 -21.48 12.18 34.54
CA GLU A 366 -22.85 12.67 34.42
C GLU A 366 -22.99 13.98 35.20
N SER A 367 -23.48 15.01 34.51
CA SER A 367 -23.66 16.35 35.07
C SER A 367 -25.14 16.67 35.20
N VAL A 368 -25.54 17.31 36.30
CA VAL A 368 -26.91 17.77 36.54
C VAL A 368 -26.85 19.20 37.06
N ALA A 369 -27.50 20.13 36.34
CA ALA A 369 -27.73 21.48 36.83
C ALA A 369 -28.92 21.47 37.80
N ILE A 370 -28.70 22.03 38.99
CA ILE A 370 -29.64 22.09 40.09
C ILE A 370 -29.99 23.56 40.31
N ILE A 371 -31.28 23.88 40.21
CA ILE A 371 -31.81 25.23 40.44
C ILE A 371 -32.76 25.18 41.64
N PRO A 372 -32.33 25.60 42.84
CA PRO A 372 -33.20 25.64 44.01
C PRO A 372 -34.36 26.61 43.83
N THR A 373 -35.56 26.17 44.22
CA THR A 373 -36.81 26.95 44.12
C THR A 373 -37.28 27.45 45.48
N GLU A 374 -36.82 26.85 46.57
CA GLU A 374 -37.19 27.20 47.95
C GLU A 374 -35.95 27.20 48.86
N ALA A 375 -35.98 28.04 49.91
CA ALA A 375 -34.95 28.03 50.94
C ALA A 375 -35.06 26.80 51.86
N GLY A 376 -33.95 26.51 52.52
CA GLY A 376 -33.81 25.42 53.49
C GLY A 376 -32.92 24.29 52.98
N GLU A 377 -33.09 23.11 53.56
CA GLU A 377 -32.21 21.98 53.30
C GLU A 377 -32.61 21.21 52.03
N LEU A 378 -31.62 20.99 51.16
CA LEU A 378 -31.70 20.13 49.99
C LEU A 378 -30.89 18.85 50.26
N VAL A 379 -31.55 17.69 50.18
CA VAL A 379 -30.91 16.39 50.45
C VAL A 379 -30.68 15.67 49.13
N LEU A 380 -29.42 15.49 48.74
CA LEU A 380 -29.02 14.66 47.62
C LEU A 380 -28.84 13.23 48.09
N PRO A 381 -29.56 12.26 47.50
CA PRO A 381 -29.52 10.88 47.96
C PRO A 381 -28.14 10.25 47.76
N GLU A 382 -27.85 9.27 48.60
CA GLU A 382 -26.68 8.41 48.47
C GLU A 382 -26.74 7.63 47.15
N VAL A 383 -25.58 7.46 46.48
CA VAL A 383 -25.46 6.61 45.30
C VAL A 383 -24.61 5.38 45.64
N ARG A 384 -25.16 4.19 45.38
CA ARG A 384 -24.47 2.90 45.55
C ARG A 384 -24.35 2.18 44.23
N ILE A 385 -23.15 1.75 43.86
CA ILE A 385 -22.90 0.89 42.70
C ILE A 385 -22.22 -0.39 43.19
N PRO A 386 -22.94 -1.53 43.24
CA PRO A 386 -22.33 -2.84 43.47
C PRO A 386 -21.44 -3.22 42.28
N TRP A 387 -20.26 -3.76 42.56
CA TRP A 387 -19.31 -4.23 41.55
C TRP A 387 -18.54 -5.44 42.06
N TRP A 388 -17.90 -6.18 41.16
CA TRP A 388 -17.07 -7.31 41.50
C TRP A 388 -15.61 -6.93 41.44
N ASN A 389 -14.89 -7.03 42.55
CA ASN A 389 -13.47 -6.77 42.59
C ASN A 389 -12.72 -8.00 42.09
N THR A 390 -12.15 -7.91 40.88
CA THR A 390 -11.39 -9.01 40.25
C THR A 390 -10.04 -9.27 40.92
N THR A 391 -9.53 -8.34 41.72
CA THR A 391 -8.28 -8.47 42.47
C THR A 391 -8.49 -9.25 43.77
N THR A 392 -9.53 -8.90 44.53
CA THR A 392 -9.87 -9.58 45.80
C THR A 392 -10.82 -10.76 45.60
N ASN A 393 -11.39 -10.90 44.40
CA ASN A 393 -12.40 -11.88 43.99
C ASN A 393 -13.62 -11.89 44.91
N LYS A 394 -14.17 -10.70 45.19
CA LYS A 394 -15.31 -10.49 46.10
C LYS A 394 -16.25 -9.40 45.59
N PRO A 395 -17.54 -9.40 45.99
CA PRO A 395 -18.44 -8.29 45.73
C PRO A 395 -18.08 -7.09 46.62
N GLU A 396 -18.01 -5.91 46.04
CA GLU A 396 -17.79 -4.63 46.72
C GLU A 396 -18.84 -3.61 46.27
N VAL A 397 -18.95 -2.49 46.99
CA VAL A 397 -19.90 -1.42 46.67
C VAL A 397 -19.17 -0.08 46.70
N ALA A 398 -19.18 0.64 45.59
CA ALA A 398 -18.75 2.02 45.57
C ALA A 398 -19.90 2.91 46.05
N VAL A 399 -19.61 3.80 46.99
CA VAL A 399 -20.60 4.63 47.65
C VAL A 399 -20.22 6.10 47.49
N LEU A 400 -21.16 6.90 46.99
CA LEU A 400 -21.12 8.35 47.07
C LEU A 400 -22.11 8.77 48.16
N PRO A 401 -21.65 9.28 49.32
CA PRO A 401 -22.51 9.52 50.47
C PRO A 401 -23.63 10.51 50.17
N GLU A 402 -24.73 10.40 50.91
CA GLU A 402 -25.77 11.43 50.94
C GLU A 402 -25.14 12.80 51.26
N ARG A 403 -25.59 13.85 50.57
CA ARG A 403 -25.11 15.21 50.81
C ARG A 403 -26.27 16.14 51.12
N ARG A 404 -26.12 16.92 52.19
CA ARG A 404 -27.06 17.96 52.60
C ARG A 404 -26.50 19.31 52.22
N ILE A 405 -27.31 20.12 51.56
CA ILE A 405 -26.96 21.46 51.10
C ILE A 405 -27.96 22.45 51.68
N THR A 406 -27.46 23.51 52.31
CA THR A 406 -28.30 24.59 52.83
C THR A 406 -28.47 25.67 51.78
N VAL A 407 -29.72 25.91 51.35
CA VAL A 407 -30.09 26.96 50.40
C VAL A 407 -30.54 28.20 51.18
N ALA A 408 -29.84 29.31 50.99
CA ALA A 408 -30.22 30.58 51.58
C ALA A 408 -31.39 31.24 50.83
N PRO A 409 -32.25 32.03 51.50
CA PRO A 409 -33.23 32.87 50.82
C PRO A 409 -32.53 33.80 49.84
N GLY A 410 -33.04 33.92 48.61
CA GLY A 410 -32.57 34.95 47.69
C GLY A 410 -32.86 36.34 48.25
N MET A 411 -31.98 37.30 48.01
CA MET A 411 -32.29 38.71 48.27
C MET A 411 -33.47 39.13 47.38
N MET A 412 -34.67 39.20 47.96
CA MET A 412 -35.78 39.95 47.36
C MET A 412 -35.45 41.43 47.47
N ASP A 413 -34.75 41.98 46.48
CA ASP A 413 -34.83 43.41 46.24
C ASP A 413 -36.27 43.75 45.86
N ASN A 414 -36.95 44.38 46.81
CA ASN A 414 -38.28 44.93 46.64
C ASN A 414 -38.16 46.17 45.74
N VAL A 415 -37.97 45.96 44.44
CA VAL A 415 -37.92 47.06 43.48
C VAL A 415 -39.34 47.39 43.05
N ASN A 416 -39.87 48.40 43.72
CA ASN A 416 -40.99 49.21 43.29
C ASN A 416 -40.93 49.45 41.77
N SER A 417 -41.99 49.03 41.08
CA SER A 417 -42.25 49.33 39.68
C SER A 417 -42.27 50.84 39.41
N THR A 418 -41.35 51.32 38.57
CA THR A 418 -41.52 52.57 37.78
C THR A 418 -40.86 52.35 36.41
N PRO A 419 -41.54 52.61 35.28
CA PRO A 419 -41.02 52.29 33.95
C PRO A 419 -40.14 53.43 33.44
N LEU A 420 -38.94 53.12 32.92
CA LEU A 420 -38.19 54.05 32.08
C LEU A 420 -37.67 53.34 30.83
N SER A 421 -38.20 53.77 29.70
CA SER A 421 -37.80 53.43 28.34
C SER A 421 -36.33 53.78 28.09
N THR A 422 -35.54 52.90 27.46
CA THR A 422 -34.59 53.30 26.41
C THR A 422 -34.12 52.13 25.52
N SER A 423 -34.26 52.35 24.20
CA SER A 423 -33.36 51.95 23.09
C SER A 423 -32.97 50.48 22.89
N ASN A 424 -33.73 49.81 22.02
CA ASN A 424 -33.25 48.70 21.20
C ASN A 424 -32.30 49.20 20.10
N SER A 425 -31.05 48.74 20.10
CA SER A 425 -30.23 48.62 18.90
C SER A 425 -30.25 47.17 18.47
N ALA A 426 -31.10 46.85 17.48
CA ALA A 426 -31.11 45.57 16.79
C ALA A 426 -30.46 45.76 15.41
N SER A 427 -29.30 45.15 15.23
CA SER A 427 -28.73 44.86 13.92
C SER A 427 -29.50 43.70 13.29
N ASN A 428 -30.34 44.02 12.30
CA ASN A 428 -30.96 43.05 11.41
C ASN A 428 -29.89 42.41 10.52
N GLN A 429 -29.77 41.08 10.58
CA GLN A 429 -29.39 40.28 9.42
C GLN A 429 -30.44 39.19 9.21
N THR A 430 -31.23 39.42 8.17
CA THR A 430 -32.16 38.54 7.48
C THR A 430 -31.49 37.25 7.01
N LEU A 431 -32.07 36.10 7.35
CA LEU A 431 -32.17 34.98 6.41
C LEU A 431 -33.61 34.45 6.43
N SER A 432 -34.21 34.45 5.25
CA SER A 432 -35.60 34.15 4.96
C SER A 432 -35.98 32.71 5.29
N THR A 433 -37.18 32.57 5.85
CA THR A 433 -38.04 31.41 5.66
C THR A 433 -39.00 31.71 4.51
N ASN A 434 -39.23 30.73 3.63
CA ASN A 434 -40.55 30.58 3.04
C ASN A 434 -40.85 29.09 2.80
N PRO A 435 -42.02 28.58 3.21
CA PRO A 435 -42.47 27.22 2.95
C PRO A 435 -43.46 27.15 1.77
N ALA A 436 -43.67 25.89 1.35
CA ALA A 436 -44.76 25.35 0.52
C ALA A 436 -44.78 25.73 -0.98
N ASP A 437 -44.72 24.73 -1.86
CA ASP A 437 -45.98 24.12 -2.31
C ASP A 437 -45.82 22.74 -2.97
N ASN A 438 -46.92 22.01 -2.91
CA ASN A 438 -47.15 20.61 -3.26
C ASN A 438 -46.94 20.25 -4.74
N THR A 439 -46.69 18.96 -5.04
CA THR A 439 -47.64 18.10 -5.78
C THR A 439 -47.09 16.67 -6.02
N SER A 440 -47.95 15.71 -5.69
CA SER A 440 -48.03 14.29 -6.01
C SER A 440 -47.32 13.78 -7.27
N ALA A 441 -46.79 12.55 -7.24
CA ALA A 441 -47.57 11.35 -7.54
C ALA A 441 -46.68 10.10 -7.65
N ALA A 442 -47.22 8.98 -7.17
CA ALA A 442 -46.70 7.65 -7.34
C ALA A 442 -47.02 7.07 -8.74
N THR A 443 -46.22 6.06 -9.11
CA THR A 443 -46.61 4.81 -9.80
C THR A 443 -46.04 4.56 -11.20
N SER A 444 -45.59 3.31 -11.34
CA SER A 444 -45.48 2.43 -12.51
C SER A 444 -44.33 2.58 -13.50
N SER A 445 -43.65 1.44 -13.65
CA SER A 445 -42.99 0.95 -14.86
C SER A 445 -43.78 1.24 -16.14
N PRO A 446 -43.05 1.33 -17.26
CA PRO A 446 -43.29 0.31 -18.27
C PRO A 446 -41.99 -0.30 -18.81
N GLU A 447 -42.09 -1.60 -19.03
CA GLU A 447 -41.33 -2.39 -19.98
C GLU A 447 -41.60 -1.87 -21.41
N GLN A 448 -40.58 -1.69 -22.24
CA GLN A 448 -40.40 -2.39 -23.53
C GLN A 448 -39.35 -1.76 -24.45
N ALA A 449 -38.81 -2.64 -25.27
CA ALA A 449 -37.71 -2.56 -26.19
C ALA A 449 -37.84 -1.55 -27.35
N THR A 450 -36.66 -1.18 -27.89
CA THR A 450 -36.25 -0.86 -29.29
C THR A 450 -35.25 0.31 -29.26
N THR A 451 -34.13 0.41 -29.99
CA THR A 451 -33.55 -0.37 -31.09
C THR A 451 -32.04 -0.15 -31.07
N ASN A 452 -31.25 -1.23 -31.03
CA ASN A 452 -29.80 -1.22 -30.84
C ASN A 452 -29.00 -1.05 -32.16
N ALA A 453 -29.54 -0.35 -33.17
CA ALA A 453 -28.93 -0.29 -34.50
C ALA A 453 -27.91 0.86 -34.67
N LEU A 454 -28.14 2.01 -34.03
CA LEU A 454 -27.24 3.17 -34.14
C LEU A 454 -25.90 2.95 -33.42
N LEU A 455 -25.92 2.23 -32.30
CA LEU A 455 -24.71 1.91 -31.53
C LEU A 455 -23.75 0.99 -32.31
N TRP A 456 -24.27 -0.06 -32.96
CA TRP A 456 -23.46 -0.94 -33.80
C TRP A 456 -22.97 -0.28 -35.09
N MET A 457 -23.73 0.66 -35.67
CA MET A 457 -23.26 1.45 -36.81
C MET A 457 -22.09 2.38 -36.45
N VAL A 458 -22.11 3.00 -35.27
CA VAL A 458 -21.00 3.84 -34.79
C VAL A 458 -19.75 2.99 -34.50
N ILE A 459 -19.93 1.82 -33.89
CA ILE A 459 -18.81 0.89 -33.63
C ILE A 459 -18.23 0.36 -34.96
N ALA A 460 -19.08 0.02 -35.94
CA ALA A 460 -18.63 -0.40 -37.26
C ALA A 460 -17.85 0.72 -37.98
N ALA A 461 -18.34 1.96 -37.95
CA ALA A 461 -17.66 3.10 -38.55
C ALA A 461 -16.29 3.39 -37.91
N LEU A 462 -16.19 3.29 -36.58
CA LEU A 462 -14.94 3.45 -35.84
C LEU A 462 -13.96 2.30 -36.08
N SER A 463 -14.45 1.08 -36.27
CA SER A 463 -13.59 -0.06 -36.61
C SER A 463 -13.03 0.05 -38.03
N LEU A 464 -13.84 0.49 -39.00
CA LEU A 464 -13.45 0.70 -40.39
C LEU A 464 -12.46 1.86 -40.54
N SER A 465 -12.61 2.94 -39.76
CA SER A 465 -11.65 4.05 -39.77
C SER A 465 -10.27 3.64 -39.23
N ASN A 466 -10.23 2.81 -38.18
CA ASN A 466 -8.99 2.27 -37.62
C ASN A 466 -8.30 1.28 -38.56
N ILE A 467 -9.06 0.42 -39.25
CA ILE A 467 -8.51 -0.50 -40.26
C ILE A 467 -7.97 0.28 -41.47
N GLY A 468 -8.69 1.32 -41.92
CA GLY A 468 -8.23 2.21 -42.98
C GLY A 468 -6.92 2.92 -42.61
N PHE A 469 -6.81 3.41 -41.36
CA PHE A 469 -5.60 4.03 -40.86
C PHE A 469 -4.43 3.04 -40.75
N ALA A 470 -4.67 1.81 -40.29
CA ALA A 470 -3.66 0.76 -40.24
C ALA A 470 -3.15 0.38 -41.65
N LEU A 471 -4.05 0.25 -42.62
CA LEU A 471 -3.71 -0.06 -44.01
C LEU A 471 -2.97 1.10 -44.69
N ALA A 472 -3.35 2.36 -44.43
CA ALA A 472 -2.64 3.54 -44.89
C ALA A 472 -1.23 3.64 -44.28
N TRP A 473 -1.09 3.33 -42.98
CA TRP A 473 0.19 3.27 -42.29
C TRP A 473 1.10 2.15 -42.80
N LEU A 474 0.53 0.99 -43.13
CA LEU A 474 1.25 -0.13 -43.76
C LEU A 474 1.66 0.18 -45.20
N ARG A 475 0.84 0.91 -45.98
CA ARG A 475 1.19 1.34 -47.34
C ARG A 475 2.23 2.46 -47.39
N ASN A 476 2.27 3.33 -46.38
CA ASN A 476 3.23 4.42 -46.32
C ASN A 476 4.57 4.03 -45.67
N ARG A 477 4.74 2.75 -45.32
CA ARG A 477 5.97 2.20 -44.71
C ARG A 477 7.09 1.88 -45.71
N ASN A 478 6.85 2.04 -47.01
CA ASN A 478 7.84 1.80 -48.06
C ASN A 478 8.52 3.06 -48.61
N GLY A 479 8.44 4.19 -47.89
CA GLY A 479 9.18 5.38 -48.29
C GLY A 479 9.17 6.48 -47.25
N THR A 480 9.99 6.37 -46.21
CA THR A 480 10.55 7.55 -45.53
C THR A 480 11.93 7.20 -44.94
N PRO A 481 12.88 8.15 -45.01
CA PRO A 481 14.29 7.93 -44.72
C PRO A 481 14.56 7.78 -43.22
N SER A 482 15.63 7.04 -42.92
CA SER A 482 16.16 6.75 -41.60
C SER A 482 16.23 8.00 -40.69
N ALA A 483 15.26 8.11 -39.77
CA ALA A 483 15.37 8.99 -38.63
C ALA A 483 16.27 8.31 -37.59
N LYS A 484 17.42 8.93 -37.33
CA LYS A 484 18.40 8.49 -36.33
C LYS A 484 17.71 8.35 -34.97
N ASN A 485 17.83 7.14 -34.41
CA ASN A 485 17.41 6.80 -33.06
C ASN A 485 17.94 7.82 -32.04
N ASN A 486 17.03 8.38 -31.25
CA ASN A 486 17.34 8.93 -29.94
C ASN A 486 17.82 7.79 -29.04
N VAL A 487 19.13 7.65 -28.95
CA VAL A 487 19.80 6.83 -27.95
C VAL A 487 19.50 7.44 -26.59
N ARG A 488 18.76 6.71 -25.76
CA ARG A 488 18.71 6.95 -24.31
C ARG A 488 20.08 6.59 -23.74
N VAL A 489 20.93 7.59 -23.60
CA VAL A 489 22.28 7.45 -23.05
C VAL A 489 22.18 7.19 -21.55
N LYS A 490 22.70 6.02 -21.16
CA LYS A 490 23.13 5.63 -19.80
C LYS A 490 24.07 6.73 -19.25
N PRO A 491 24.11 7.05 -17.95
CA PRO A 491 25.11 7.99 -17.44
C PRO A 491 26.49 7.31 -17.51
N GLU A 492 27.15 7.42 -18.66
CA GLU A 492 28.60 7.37 -18.73
C GLU A 492 29.13 8.63 -18.07
N ASN A 493 30.31 8.54 -17.46
CA ASN A 493 31.08 9.67 -16.92
C ASN A 493 31.37 10.70 -18.04
N GLU A 494 30.38 11.48 -18.43
CA GLU A 494 30.55 12.57 -19.36
C GLU A 494 31.25 13.70 -18.60
N SER A 495 32.47 14.03 -19.04
CA SER A 495 33.23 15.12 -18.43
C SER A 495 32.53 16.46 -18.68
N GLU A 496 32.68 17.38 -17.73
CA GLU A 496 32.13 18.74 -17.83
C GLU A 496 32.57 19.48 -19.12
N ALA A 497 33.75 19.14 -19.65
CA ALA A 497 34.25 19.60 -20.96
C ALA A 497 33.45 19.07 -22.15
N ALA A 498 33.07 17.79 -22.13
CA ALA A 498 32.25 17.18 -23.17
C ALA A 498 30.81 17.73 -23.14
N ALA A 499 30.22 17.87 -21.96
CA ALA A 499 28.88 18.43 -21.79
C ALA A 499 28.80 19.91 -22.25
N PHE A 500 29.82 20.72 -21.95
CA PHE A 500 29.90 22.11 -22.44
C PHE A 500 30.05 22.18 -23.97
N SER A 501 30.84 21.28 -24.57
CA SER A 501 30.98 21.20 -26.03
C SER A 501 29.65 20.88 -26.72
N LYS A 502 28.84 19.99 -26.12
CA LYS A 502 27.47 19.70 -26.59
C LYS A 502 26.55 20.92 -26.48
N LEU A 503 26.58 21.65 -25.36
CA LEU A 503 25.83 22.89 -25.20
C LEU A 503 26.23 23.95 -26.26
N LYS A 504 27.54 24.15 -26.46
CA LYS A 504 28.05 25.06 -27.49
C LYS A 504 27.57 24.67 -28.90
N LYS A 505 27.58 23.38 -29.23
CA LYS A 505 27.05 22.88 -30.52
C LYS A 505 25.55 23.12 -30.67
N CYS A 506 24.76 22.96 -29.60
CA CYS A 506 23.32 23.25 -29.64
C CYS A 506 23.05 24.72 -29.94
N VAL A 507 23.81 25.63 -29.32
CA VAL A 507 23.70 27.08 -29.56
C VAL A 507 24.17 27.46 -30.97
N GLN A 508 25.25 26.85 -31.48
CA GLN A 508 25.76 27.13 -32.82
C GLN A 508 24.88 26.53 -33.94
N GLY A 509 24.15 25.46 -33.66
CA GLY A 509 23.28 24.77 -34.61
C GLY A 509 21.83 25.26 -34.62
N ASN A 510 21.50 26.35 -33.91
CA ASN A 510 20.13 26.84 -33.71
C ASN A 510 19.17 25.71 -33.28
N ALA A 511 19.60 24.89 -32.30
CA ALA A 511 18.78 23.79 -31.80
C ALA A 511 17.49 24.32 -31.14
N ASP A 512 16.45 23.49 -31.16
CA ASP A 512 15.17 23.79 -30.52
C ASP A 512 15.32 23.92 -28.99
N ALA A 513 14.37 24.64 -28.36
CA ALA A 513 14.42 24.95 -26.92
C ALA A 513 14.52 23.69 -26.03
N SER A 514 13.96 22.56 -26.46
CA SER A 514 14.03 21.28 -25.75
C SER A 514 15.44 20.69 -25.75
N SER A 515 16.12 20.70 -26.91
CA SER A 515 17.52 20.27 -27.02
C SER A 515 18.46 21.18 -26.23
N LEU A 516 18.22 22.50 -26.27
CA LEU A 516 18.97 23.49 -25.50
C LEU A 516 18.80 23.26 -23.97
N ARG A 517 17.59 22.90 -23.53
CA ARG A 517 17.29 22.51 -22.14
C ARG A 517 18.07 21.30 -21.70
N GLY A 518 18.02 20.23 -22.48
CA GLY A 518 18.71 18.98 -22.18
C GLY A 518 20.22 19.19 -22.07
N ALA A 519 20.81 19.97 -22.98
CA ALA A 519 22.23 20.27 -22.98
C ALA A 519 22.66 21.13 -21.78
N LEU A 520 21.85 22.13 -21.39
CA LEU A 520 22.14 23.01 -20.26
C LEU A 520 22.05 22.27 -18.92
N VAL A 521 21.03 21.43 -18.75
CA VAL A 521 20.87 20.59 -17.55
C VAL A 521 22.00 19.56 -17.44
N ASN A 522 22.34 18.87 -18.53
CA ASN A 522 23.45 17.91 -18.53
C ASN A 522 24.78 18.59 -18.16
N TRP A 523 25.07 19.76 -18.75
CA TRP A 523 26.24 20.54 -18.37
C TRP A 523 26.24 20.94 -16.89
N GLY A 524 25.12 21.42 -16.36
CA GLY A 524 24.98 21.79 -14.95
C GLY A 524 25.21 20.61 -14.00
N GLN A 525 24.71 19.43 -14.36
CA GLN A 525 24.94 18.20 -13.60
C GLN A 525 26.42 17.81 -13.55
N CYS A 526 27.12 17.90 -14.69
CA CYS A 526 28.56 17.65 -14.75
C CYS A 526 29.38 18.71 -14.00
N TYR A 527 28.97 19.99 -14.04
CA TYR A 527 29.68 21.10 -13.39
C TYR A 527 29.58 21.03 -11.86
N TYR A 528 28.39 20.73 -11.33
CA TYR A 528 28.17 20.63 -9.87
C TYR A 528 28.30 19.20 -9.31
N GLN A 529 28.54 18.19 -10.16
CA GLN A 529 28.59 16.77 -9.79
C GLN A 529 27.36 16.31 -8.98
N GLN A 530 26.18 16.80 -9.34
CA GLN A 530 24.92 16.49 -8.67
C GLN A 530 23.78 16.46 -9.68
N ALA A 531 22.78 15.61 -9.45
CA ALA A 531 21.53 15.67 -10.19
C ALA A 531 20.82 17.00 -9.92
N LEU A 532 20.67 17.81 -10.95
CA LEU A 532 20.04 19.12 -10.92
C LEU A 532 18.95 19.17 -11.98
N SER A 533 17.81 19.74 -11.62
CA SER A 533 16.80 20.25 -12.55
C SER A 533 17.15 21.65 -13.02
N LEU A 534 16.49 22.15 -14.07
CA LEU A 534 16.76 23.46 -14.63
C LEU A 534 16.50 24.60 -13.62
N SER A 535 15.43 24.50 -12.82
CA SER A 535 15.12 25.45 -11.76
C SER A 535 16.18 25.47 -10.65
N GLN A 536 16.68 24.29 -10.26
CA GLN A 536 17.76 24.17 -9.28
C GLN A 536 19.09 24.72 -9.81
N LEU A 537 19.35 24.59 -11.12
CA LEU A 537 20.52 25.17 -11.76
C LEU A 537 20.45 26.71 -11.74
N GLY A 538 19.30 27.29 -12.07
CA GLY A 538 19.07 28.74 -11.98
C GLY A 538 19.21 29.29 -10.56
N ALA A 539 18.68 28.58 -9.55
CA ALA A 539 18.82 28.99 -8.15
C ALA A 539 20.27 28.98 -7.65
N ARG A 540 21.13 28.10 -8.19
CA ARG A 540 22.55 28.02 -7.83
C ARG A 540 23.45 29.00 -8.55
N ALA A 541 23.11 29.33 -9.80
CA ALA A 541 23.82 30.29 -10.61
C ALA A 541 22.86 31.42 -10.97
N LYS A 542 22.82 32.48 -10.15
CA LYS A 542 21.95 33.66 -10.37
C LYS A 542 22.09 34.23 -11.79
N GLU A 543 23.29 34.14 -12.38
CA GLU A 543 23.58 34.56 -13.76
C GLU A 543 22.84 33.74 -14.83
N LEU A 544 22.41 32.52 -14.50
CA LEU A 544 21.67 31.60 -15.36
C LEU A 544 20.17 31.56 -15.05
N GLU A 545 19.72 32.16 -13.95
CA GLU A 545 18.34 32.08 -13.46
C GLU A 545 17.33 32.58 -14.50
N HIS A 546 17.57 33.77 -15.07
CA HIS A 546 16.70 34.35 -16.09
C HIS A 546 16.57 33.45 -17.32
N TYR A 547 17.68 32.86 -17.80
CA TYR A 547 17.66 31.97 -18.95
C TYR A 547 16.97 30.64 -18.64
N CYS A 548 17.14 30.10 -17.44
CA CYS A 548 16.46 28.88 -16.99
C CYS A 548 14.94 29.09 -16.95
N GLN A 549 14.50 30.23 -16.40
CA GLN A 549 13.08 30.60 -16.35
C GLN A 549 12.49 30.85 -17.75
N ALA A 550 13.20 31.57 -18.61
CA ALA A 550 12.77 31.82 -19.98
C ALA A 550 12.62 30.52 -20.79
N LEU A 551 13.53 29.57 -20.58
CA LEU A 551 13.55 28.27 -21.26
C LEU A 551 12.44 27.32 -20.81
N ASP A 552 12.12 27.29 -19.51
CA ASP A 552 10.93 26.58 -19.04
C ASP A 552 9.63 27.30 -19.48
N ALA A 553 9.59 28.64 -19.50
CA ALA A 553 8.43 29.39 -19.97
C ALA A 553 8.13 29.16 -21.46
N GLN A 554 9.16 29.12 -22.31
CA GLN A 554 9.00 28.85 -23.74
C GLN A 554 8.50 27.42 -24.01
N LEU A 555 8.92 26.44 -23.19
CA LEU A 555 8.54 25.04 -23.37
C LEU A 555 7.18 24.66 -22.77
N PHE A 556 6.77 25.31 -21.69
CA PHE A 556 5.61 24.88 -20.90
C PHE A 556 4.53 25.94 -20.71
N ALA A 557 4.85 27.24 -20.86
CA ALA A 557 3.89 28.32 -20.60
C ALA A 557 3.27 28.92 -21.87
N GLY A 558 3.58 28.37 -23.06
CA GLY A 558 3.00 28.81 -24.34
C GLY A 558 3.26 30.28 -24.69
N ARG A 559 4.29 30.89 -24.11
CA ARG A 559 4.70 32.28 -24.40
C ARG A 559 5.82 32.28 -25.43
N ASP A 560 5.76 33.21 -26.38
CA ASP A 560 6.87 33.55 -27.28
C ASP A 560 7.96 34.33 -26.53
N ALA A 561 8.56 33.70 -25.51
CA ALA A 561 9.78 34.21 -24.89
C ALA A 561 10.96 33.77 -25.78
N GLU A 562 11.45 34.68 -26.61
CA GLU A 562 12.63 34.45 -27.42
C GLU A 562 13.88 34.42 -26.54
N ILE A 563 14.62 33.31 -26.57
CA ILE A 563 15.79 33.10 -25.73
C ILE A 563 17.03 33.44 -26.53
N ASP A 564 17.82 34.40 -26.03
CA ASP A 564 19.14 34.66 -26.57
C ASP A 564 20.11 33.53 -26.18
N ALA A 565 20.15 32.49 -27.01
CA ALA A 565 20.99 31.33 -26.84
C ALA A 565 22.49 31.68 -26.83
N LYS A 566 22.90 32.79 -27.46
CA LYS A 566 24.30 33.25 -27.45
C LYS A 566 24.64 33.90 -26.12
N ALA A 567 23.75 34.75 -25.59
CA ALA A 567 23.93 35.35 -24.27
C ALA A 567 23.91 34.30 -23.14
N LEU A 568 23.07 33.26 -23.26
CA LEU A 568 23.12 32.09 -22.38
C LEU A 568 24.50 31.40 -22.42
N LEU A 569 25.04 31.14 -23.61
CA LEU A 569 26.34 30.49 -23.74
C LEU A 569 27.47 31.32 -23.13
N ASP A 570 27.40 32.64 -23.26
CA ASP A 570 28.39 33.55 -22.67
C ASP A 570 28.28 33.64 -21.15
N ALA A 571 27.07 33.58 -20.59
CA ALA A 571 26.86 33.43 -19.15
C ALA A 571 27.46 32.12 -18.63
N VAL A 572 27.27 31.01 -19.35
CA VAL A 572 27.88 29.71 -19.01
C VAL A 572 29.42 29.76 -19.09
N LYS A 573 29.99 30.45 -20.09
CA LYS A 573 31.46 30.65 -20.17
C LYS A 573 31.99 31.45 -18.99
N LYS A 574 31.28 32.50 -18.56
CA LYS A 574 31.65 33.31 -17.39
C LYS A 574 31.65 32.45 -16.12
N LEU A 575 30.61 31.63 -15.91
CA LEU A 575 30.52 30.71 -14.77
C LEU A 575 31.62 29.62 -14.79
N ARG A 576 32.02 29.16 -15.99
CA ARG A 576 33.17 28.24 -16.13
C ARG A 576 34.50 28.89 -15.74
N ALA A 577 34.64 30.19 -15.99
CA ALA A 577 35.87 30.92 -15.70
C ALA A 577 36.04 31.22 -14.20
N THR A 578 34.96 31.19 -13.40
CA THR A 578 34.95 31.56 -11.98
C THR A 578 35.11 30.40 -11.00
N LYS A 579 35.61 29.23 -11.43
CA LYS A 579 35.80 27.99 -10.62
C LYS A 579 35.96 28.24 -9.10
N PRO A 580 35.01 27.79 -8.25
CA PRO A 580 35.26 27.74 -6.82
C PRO A 580 36.01 26.45 -6.44
N HIS A 581 36.95 26.61 -5.51
CA HIS A 581 37.71 25.54 -4.84
C HIS A 581 36.78 24.50 -4.21
N LYS A 582 37.20 23.23 -4.22
CA LYS A 582 36.68 22.17 -3.34
C LYS A 582 36.72 22.68 -1.89
N ASN A 583 35.56 22.99 -1.30
CA ASN A 583 35.18 22.86 0.11
C ASN A 583 34.02 23.83 0.45
N ALA A 584 32.80 23.30 0.58
CA ALA A 584 31.77 23.92 1.42
C ALA A 584 30.80 22.83 1.88
N ALA A 585 30.69 22.69 3.21
CA ALA A 585 29.83 21.76 3.91
C ALA A 585 28.35 21.95 3.55
N SER A 586 27.59 20.87 3.71
CA SER A 586 26.13 20.79 3.65
C SER A 586 25.43 22.03 4.22
N ALA A 587 24.82 22.84 3.35
CA ALA A 587 23.87 23.86 3.76
C ALA A 587 22.56 23.19 4.26
N PRO A 588 21.92 23.69 5.31
CA PRO A 588 20.71 23.09 5.87
C PRO A 588 19.49 23.33 4.97
N LEU A 589 18.52 22.41 5.04
CA LEU A 589 17.27 22.41 4.29
C LEU A 589 16.44 23.68 4.56
N ALA A 590 15.74 24.15 3.52
CA ALA A 590 14.85 25.31 3.59
C ALA A 590 13.64 25.06 4.51
N PRO A 591 13.14 26.08 5.23
CA PRO A 591 11.99 25.95 6.11
C PRO A 591 10.68 25.74 5.33
N LEU A 592 9.81 24.90 5.88
CA LEU A 592 8.58 24.37 5.25
C LEU A 592 7.36 25.29 5.30
N TYR A 593 7.52 26.58 5.63
CA TYR A 593 6.43 27.56 5.57
C TYR A 593 6.90 28.91 5.00
N PRO A 594 6.09 29.59 4.16
CA PRO A 594 6.33 30.96 3.79
C PRO A 594 6.05 31.89 4.97
N SER A 595 6.97 32.81 5.25
CA SER A 595 6.76 33.89 6.21
C SER A 595 5.74 34.89 5.66
N THR A 596 4.74 35.23 6.49
CA THR A 596 3.87 36.41 6.35
C THR A 596 4.65 37.70 6.16
#